data_AF-A0A973D0K3-F1
#
_entry.id   AF-A0A973D0K3-F1
#
_cell.length_a   1.000
_cell.length_b   1.000
_cell.length_c   1.000
_cell.angle_alpha   90.00
_cell.angle_beta   90.00
_cell.angle_gamma   90.00
#
_symmetry.space_group_name_H-M   'P 1'
#
loop_
_entity.id
_entity.type
_entity.pdbx_description
1 polymer ?
#
loop_
_entity_poly.entity_id
_entity_poly.type
_entity_poly.pdbx_seq_one_letter_code
_entity_poly.pdbx_strand_id
1 'polypeptide(L)'
;MLFIIGIIVVFGSVGWGFVLSHGQLAALWQPFEIMIIMGAAGGAYLISNPFNLIIDSLKLMPQVILGSKGDKAMCIDVLSLIYDILNKSRREGMMAIESDVENRHSRAIFARYPALLMNDALARLIPDYLPS
;
A
#
# COMPACT_ATOMS: atom_id res chain seq x y z
N MET A 1 -3.04 4.55 -12.68
CA MET A 1 -3.61 4.90 -14.01
C MET A 1 -5.04 4.40 -14.18
N LEU A 2 -5.36 3.13 -13.97
CA LEU A 2 -6.75 2.61 -14.07
C LEU A 2 -7.74 3.27 -13.11
N PHE A 3 -7.31 3.67 -11.91
CA PHE A 3 -8.16 4.33 -10.92
C PHE A 3 -8.80 5.63 -11.43
N ILE A 4 -8.00 6.52 -12.03
CA ILE A 4 -8.47 7.81 -12.56
C ILE A 4 -9.43 7.58 -13.74
N ILE A 5 -9.10 6.63 -14.62
CA ILE A 5 -9.95 6.27 -15.76
C ILE A 5 -11.29 5.71 -15.26
N GLY A 6 -11.27 4.84 -14.25
CA GLY A 6 -12.48 4.28 -13.64
C GLY A 6 -13.38 5.35 -13.05
N ILE A 7 -12.81 6.33 -12.33
CA ILE A 7 -13.56 7.48 -11.81
C ILE A 7 -14.25 8.23 -12.94
N ILE A 8 -13.53 8.56 -14.02
CA ILE A 8 -14.10 9.27 -15.17
C ILE A 8 -15.25 8.48 -15.80
N VAL A 9 -15.10 7.16 -15.95
CA VAL A 9 -16.14 6.29 -16.53
C VAL A 9 -17.38 6.22 -15.63
N VAL A 10 -17.23 6.11 -14.31
CA VAL A 10 -18.36 6.09 -13.37
C VAL A 10 -19.10 7.43 -13.40
N PHE A 11 -18.41 8.55 -13.20
CA PHE A 11 -19.07 9.86 -13.20
C PHE A 11 -19.65 10.21 -14.57
N GLY A 12 -18.95 9.84 -15.65
CA GLY A 12 -19.40 10.02 -17.02
C GLY A 12 -20.66 9.21 -17.32
N SER A 13 -20.69 7.92 -16.97
CA SER A 13 -21.86 7.07 -17.23
C SER A 13 -23.09 7.50 -16.41
N VAL A 14 -22.92 7.81 -15.13
CA VAL A 14 -24.03 8.26 -14.26
C VAL A 14 -24.55 9.63 -14.71
N GLY A 15 -23.67 10.59 -14.95
CA GLY A 15 -24.07 11.94 -15.38
C GLY A 15 -24.69 11.94 -16.77
N TRP A 16 -24.03 11.32 -17.75
CA TRP A 16 -24.51 11.30 -19.14
C TRP A 16 -25.81 10.50 -19.28
N GLY A 17 -25.93 9.37 -18.58
CA GLY A 17 -27.15 8.56 -18.54
C GLY A 17 -28.35 9.32 -17.98
N PHE A 18 -28.15 10.10 -16.91
CA PHE A 18 -29.22 10.87 -16.28
C PHE A 18 -29.70 12.05 -17.12
N VAL A 19 -28.78 12.71 -17.83
CA VAL A 19 -29.11 13.80 -18.76
C VAL A 19 -29.88 13.28 -19.98
N LEU A 20 -29.46 12.14 -20.54
CA LEU A 20 -30.18 11.47 -21.64
C LEU A 20 -31.61 11.06 -21.26
N SER A 21 -31.83 10.66 -20.00
CA SER A 21 -33.17 10.38 -19.48
C SER A 21 -34.02 11.64 -19.19
N HIS A 22 -33.58 12.83 -19.65
CA HIS A 22 -34.25 14.12 -19.41
C HIS A 22 -34.34 14.51 -17.93
N GLY A 23 -33.47 13.95 -17.08
CA GLY A 23 -33.42 14.25 -15.66
C GLY A 23 -32.71 15.58 -15.40
N GLN A 24 -33.22 16.38 -14.46
CA GLN A 24 -32.51 17.56 -13.98
C GLN A 24 -31.38 17.13 -13.05
N LEU A 25 -30.13 17.45 -13.40
CA LEU A 25 -28.95 17.16 -12.57
C LEU A 25 -29.07 17.71 -11.14
N ALA A 26 -29.82 18.80 -10.95
CA ALA A 26 -30.09 19.38 -9.64
C ALA A 26 -30.88 18.43 -8.71
N ALA A 27 -31.67 17.50 -9.28
CA ALA A 27 -32.41 16.52 -8.49
C ALA A 27 -31.51 15.45 -7.84
N LEU A 28 -30.30 15.22 -8.38
CA LEU A 28 -29.32 14.32 -7.73
C LEU A 28 -28.75 14.93 -6.44
N TRP A 29 -28.79 16.26 -6.31
CA TRP A 29 -28.23 16.93 -5.15
C TRP A 29 -29.24 16.99 -4.01
N GLN A 30 -29.53 15.81 -3.44
CA GLN A 30 -30.43 15.67 -2.29
C GLN A 30 -29.62 15.33 -1.02
N PRO A 31 -29.45 16.28 -0.08
CA PRO A 31 -28.64 16.06 1.13
C PRO A 31 -29.09 14.89 1.98
N PHE A 32 -30.40 14.64 2.04
CA PHE A 32 -30.98 13.54 2.81
C PHE A 32 -30.63 12.18 2.23
N GLU A 33 -30.57 12.05 0.91
CA GLU A 33 -30.21 10.79 0.27
C GLU A 33 -28.74 10.45 0.50
N ILE A 34 -27.86 11.47 0.46
CA ILE A 34 -26.45 11.32 0.84
C ILE A 34 -26.34 10.84 2.30
N MET A 35 -27.11 11.42 3.22
CA MET A 35 -27.11 11.01 4.62
C MET A 35 -27.59 9.56 4.80
N ILE A 36 -28.64 9.15 4.09
CA ILE A 36 -29.17 7.78 4.15
C ILE A 36 -28.14 6.79 3.60
N ILE A 37 -27.58 7.05 2.42
CA ILE A 37 -26.60 6.16 1.77
C ILE A 37 -25.32 6.07 2.61
N MET A 38 -24.77 7.21 3.04
CA MET A 38 -23.55 7.25 3.86
C MET A 38 -23.78 6.62 5.23
N GLY A 39 -24.93 6.87 5.86
CA GLY A 39 -25.30 6.28 7.15
C GLY A 39 -25.50 4.77 7.07
N ALA A 40 -26.19 4.28 6.04
CA ALA A 40 -26.39 2.85 5.82
C ALA A 40 -25.07 2.14 5.48
N ALA A 41 -24.27 2.69 4.56
CA ALA A 41 -22.98 2.13 4.19
C ALA A 41 -21.99 2.14 5.36
N GLY A 42 -21.91 3.26 6.09
CA GLY A 42 -21.04 3.40 7.27
C GLY A 42 -21.46 2.46 8.41
N GLY A 43 -22.77 2.37 8.69
CA GLY A 43 -23.30 1.45 9.70
C GLY A 43 -23.07 -0.02 9.34
N ALA A 44 -23.32 -0.41 8.08
CA ALA A 44 -23.04 -1.76 7.60
C ALA A 44 -21.54 -2.10 7.67
N TYR A 45 -20.68 -1.14 7.34
CA TYR A 45 -19.23 -1.30 7.45
C TYR A 45 -18.78 -1.50 8.90
N LEU A 46 -19.39 -0.76 9.83
CA LEU A 46 -19.11 -0.86 11.27
C LEU A 46 -19.53 -2.22 11.85
N ILE A 47 -20.66 -2.77 11.40
CA ILE A 47 -21.17 -4.08 11.85
C ILE A 47 -20.34 -5.22 11.27
N SER A 48 -19.86 -5.07 10.04
CA SER A 48 -19.19 -6.14 9.29
C SER A 48 -17.72 -6.33 9.66
N ASN A 49 -17.11 -5.39 10.41
CA ASN A 49 -15.67 -5.39 10.68
C ASN A 49 -15.35 -5.16 12.17
N PRO A 50 -14.32 -5.83 12.72
CA PRO A 50 -13.79 -5.50 14.03
C PRO A 50 -13.18 -4.08 14.04
N PHE A 51 -13.26 -3.41 15.19
CA PHE A 51 -12.89 -2.01 15.37
C PHE A 51 -11.46 -1.66 14.91
N ASN A 52 -10.51 -2.58 15.11
CA ASN A 52 -9.12 -2.40 14.70
C ASN A 52 -8.98 -2.29 13.17
N LEU A 53 -9.71 -3.12 12.41
CA LEU A 53 -9.69 -3.09 10.94
C LEU A 53 -10.32 -1.82 10.38
N ILE A 54 -11.33 -1.27 11.06
CA ILE A 54 -11.98 -0.03 10.68
C ILE A 54 -10.98 1.14 10.76
N ILE A 55 -10.24 1.22 11.88
CA ILE A 55 -9.22 2.25 12.08
C ILE A 55 -8.10 2.11 11.06
N ASP A 56 -7.61 0.90 10.81
CA ASP A 56 -6.51 0.68 9.88
C ASP A 56 -6.92 0.96 8.43
N SER A 57 -8.14 0.60 8.05
CA SER A 57 -8.70 0.93 6.73
C SER A 57 -8.82 2.43 6.52
N LEU A 58 -9.26 3.18 7.55
CA LEU A 58 -9.32 4.65 7.51
C LEU A 58 -7.94 5.29 7.38
N LYS A 59 -6.92 4.74 8.05
CA LYS A 59 -5.52 5.22 7.93
C LYS A 59 -4.93 4.97 6.55
N LEU A 60 -5.31 3.88 5.89
CA LEU A 60 -4.82 3.50 4.57
C LEU A 60 -5.62 4.15 3.43
N MET A 61 -6.84 4.63 3.70
CA MET A 61 -7.72 5.27 2.72
C MET A 61 -7.05 6.43 1.94
N PRO A 62 -6.29 7.35 2.56
CA PRO A 62 -5.56 8.39 1.84
C PRO A 62 -4.51 7.81 0.89
N GLN A 63 -3.83 6.73 1.29
CA GLN A 63 -2.79 6.09 0.47
C GLN A 63 -3.36 5.47 -0.80
N VAL A 64 -4.62 4.99 -0.77
CA VAL A 64 -5.32 4.47 -1.95
C VAL A 64 -5.64 5.59 -2.95
N ILE A 65 -6.07 6.76 -2.45
CA ILE A 65 -6.48 7.90 -3.28
C ILE A 65 -5.26 8.63 -3.85
N LEU A 66 -4.24 8.88 -3.03
CA LEU A 66 -2.98 9.52 -3.45
C LEU A 66 -2.09 8.57 -4.28
N GLY A 67 -2.45 7.29 -4.33
CA GLY A 67 -1.65 6.24 -4.93
C GLY A 67 -0.56 5.78 -3.98
N SER A 68 -0.41 4.46 -3.87
CA SER A 68 0.79 3.90 -3.28
C SER A 68 1.98 4.41 -4.09
N LYS A 69 2.97 5.01 -3.42
CA LYS A 69 4.35 5.01 -3.92
C LYS A 69 4.82 3.55 -3.91
N GLY A 70 4.20 2.73 -4.77
CA GLY A 70 4.68 1.41 -5.15
C GLY A 70 5.89 1.67 -6.01
N ASP A 71 6.95 2.09 -5.34
CA ASP A 71 8.18 2.50 -5.94
C ASP A 71 8.77 1.24 -6.52
N LYS A 72 8.58 1.00 -7.82
CA LYS A 72 9.21 -0.13 -8.52
C LYS A 72 10.70 -0.18 -8.19
N ALA A 73 11.31 0.98 -7.97
CA ALA A 73 12.67 1.12 -7.46
C ALA A 73 12.87 0.36 -6.14
N MET A 74 11.98 0.53 -5.16
CA MET A 74 12.05 -0.19 -3.88
C MET A 74 11.95 -1.71 -4.06
N CYS A 75 11.14 -2.21 -4.99
CA CYS A 75 11.07 -3.64 -5.29
C CYS A 75 12.39 -4.17 -5.90
N ILE A 76 13.00 -3.39 -6.80
CA ILE A 76 14.31 -3.70 -7.39
C ILE A 76 15.42 -3.61 -6.33
N ASP A 77 15.35 -2.66 -5.42
CA ASP A 77 16.30 -2.52 -4.32
C ASP A 77 16.24 -3.72 -3.38
N VAL A 78 15.04 -4.20 -3.02
CA VAL A 78 14.88 -5.43 -2.21
C VAL A 78 15.49 -6.64 -2.94
N LEU A 79 15.20 -6.79 -4.24
CA LEU A 79 15.72 -7.92 -5.02
C LEU A 79 17.26 -7.88 -5.12
N SER A 80 17.81 -6.68 -5.29
CA SER A 80 19.26 -6.45 -5.37
C SER A 80 19.95 -6.73 -4.03
N LEU A 81 19.33 -6.33 -2.92
CA LEU A 81 19.82 -6.62 -1.57
C LEU A 81 19.84 -8.14 -1.29
N ILE A 82 18.77 -8.86 -1.66
CA ILE A 82 18.71 -10.32 -1.53
C ILE A 82 19.80 -10.97 -2.40
N TYR A 83 19.99 -10.50 -3.63
CA TYR A 83 21.04 -10.99 -4.53
C TYR A 83 22.44 -10.80 -3.93
N ASP A 84 22.74 -9.61 -3.40
CA ASP A 84 24.04 -9.30 -2.79
C ASP A 84 24.31 -10.20 -1.57
N ILE A 85 23.30 -10.43 -0.72
CA ILE A 85 23.39 -11.34 0.45
C ILE A 85 23.66 -12.78 -0.01
N LEU A 86 22.89 -13.29 -0.98
CA LEU A 86 23.06 -14.65 -1.48
C LEU A 86 24.42 -14.86 -2.18
N ASN A 87 24.88 -13.86 -2.94
CA ASN A 87 26.15 -13.93 -3.65
C ASN A 87 27.34 -13.87 -2.67
N LYS A 88 27.21 -13.09 -1.58
CA LYS A 88 28.17 -13.10 -0.47
C LYS A 88 28.17 -14.42 0.28
N SER A 89 27.00 -14.98 0.58
CA SER A 89 26.87 -16.29 1.25
C SER A 89 27.57 -17.38 0.45
N ARG A 90 27.41 -17.37 -0.87
CA ARG A 90 28.08 -18.30 -1.78
C ARG A 90 29.61 -18.14 -1.82
N ARG A 91 30.13 -16.92 -1.63
CA ARG A 91 31.57 -16.61 -1.72
C ARG A 91 32.31 -16.83 -0.39
N GLU A 92 31.69 -16.46 0.72
CA GLU A 92 32.34 -16.36 2.04
C GLU A 92 31.80 -17.39 3.04
N GLY A 93 30.73 -18.13 2.70
CA GLY A 93 30.08 -19.10 3.58
C GLY A 93 29.03 -18.49 4.51
N MET A 94 28.12 -19.32 5.05
CA MET A 94 26.97 -18.87 5.86
C MET A 94 27.39 -18.14 7.15
N MET A 95 28.51 -18.54 7.77
CA MET A 95 29.02 -17.93 9.00
C MET A 95 29.45 -16.46 8.84
N ALA A 96 29.89 -16.05 7.63
CA ALA A 96 30.21 -14.65 7.35
C ALA A 96 28.95 -13.76 7.33
N ILE A 97 27.81 -14.36 7.00
CA ILE A 97 26.52 -13.70 6.85
C ILE A 97 25.85 -13.48 8.21
N GLU A 98 25.89 -14.47 9.11
CA GLU A 98 25.32 -14.35 10.46
C GLU A 98 25.88 -13.14 11.22
N SER A 99 27.21 -12.96 11.18
CA SER A 99 27.88 -11.82 11.83
C SER A 99 27.50 -10.45 11.23
N ASP A 100 27.08 -10.43 9.96
CA ASP A 100 26.63 -9.23 9.25
C ASP A 100 25.13 -8.94 9.49
N VAL A 101 24.32 -9.97 9.74
CA VAL A 101 22.87 -9.86 10.05
C VAL A 101 22.63 -9.29 11.44
N GLU A 102 23.50 -9.63 12.40
CA GLU A 102 23.41 -9.14 13.79
C GLU A 102 23.69 -7.63 13.93
N ASN A 103 24.45 -7.02 13.01
CA ASN A 103 24.85 -5.61 13.07
C ASN A 103 24.33 -4.76 11.88
N ARG A 104 23.00 -4.62 11.79
CA ARG A 104 22.25 -3.91 10.72
C ARG A 104 22.71 -2.48 10.40
N HIS A 105 23.13 -1.71 11.41
CA HIS A 105 23.50 -0.30 11.24
C HIS A 105 24.94 -0.04 10.81
N SER A 106 25.81 -1.07 10.85
CA SER A 106 27.26 -0.84 10.84
C SER A 106 27.96 -1.19 9.52
N ARG A 107 27.27 -1.80 8.52
CA ARG A 107 27.97 -2.32 7.32
C ARG A 107 27.41 -1.97 5.94
N ALA A 108 28.36 -1.94 5.01
CA ALA A 108 28.32 -1.37 3.67
C ALA A 108 27.24 -1.92 2.73
N ILE A 109 26.73 -3.13 2.96
CA ILE A 109 25.70 -3.75 2.12
C ILE A 109 24.35 -3.07 2.38
N PHE A 110 23.97 -2.88 3.64
CA PHE A 110 22.74 -2.18 4.00
C PHE A 110 22.86 -0.66 3.80
N ALA A 111 24.06 -0.08 3.96
CA ALA A 111 24.32 1.33 3.68
C ALA A 111 24.11 1.72 2.20
N ARG A 112 24.16 0.75 1.27
CA ARG A 112 23.85 0.96 -0.15
C ARG A 112 22.36 1.08 -0.46
N TYR A 113 21.49 0.66 0.46
CA TYR A 113 20.05 0.67 0.28
C TYR A 113 19.33 1.42 1.42
N PRO A 114 19.58 2.74 1.60
CA PRO A 114 19.02 3.53 2.70
C PRO A 114 17.49 3.62 2.64
N ALA A 115 16.89 3.52 1.45
CA ALA A 115 15.43 3.49 1.25
C ALA A 115 14.76 2.27 1.91
N LEU A 116 15.48 1.16 2.05
CA LEU A 116 15.00 -0.05 2.71
C LEU A 116 15.18 0.02 4.24
N LEU A 117 16.24 0.68 4.70
CA LEU A 117 16.50 0.91 6.13
C LEU A 117 15.51 1.88 6.76
N MET A 118 14.96 2.83 5.99
CA MET A 118 13.91 3.73 6.46
C MET A 118 12.56 3.05 6.70
N ASN A 119 12.37 1.82 6.23
CA ASN A 119 11.13 1.07 6.42
C ASN A 119 11.35 -0.06 7.43
N ASP A 120 11.05 0.24 8.71
CA ASP A 120 11.27 -0.66 9.85
C ASP A 120 10.68 -2.07 9.66
N ALA A 121 9.58 -2.21 8.91
CA ALA A 121 8.96 -3.50 8.64
C ALA A 121 9.82 -4.37 7.71
N LEU A 122 10.43 -3.78 6.67
CA LEU A 122 11.29 -4.49 5.73
C LEU A 122 12.67 -4.77 6.33
N ALA A 123 13.17 -3.86 7.17
CA ALA A 123 14.43 -4.04 7.89
C ALA A 123 14.39 -5.21 8.90
N ARG A 124 13.21 -5.62 9.38
CA ARG A 124 13.01 -6.80 10.25
C ARG A 124 12.85 -8.11 9.47
N LEU A 125 12.38 -8.04 8.22
CA LEU A 125 12.10 -9.21 7.39
C LEU A 125 13.36 -9.98 6.95
N ILE A 126 14.49 -9.31 6.77
CA ILE A 126 15.71 -9.95 6.23
C ILE A 126 16.36 -10.92 7.25
N PRO A 127 16.56 -10.52 8.53
CA PRO A 127 17.06 -11.42 9.57
C PRO A 127 16.13 -12.62 9.84
N ASP A 128 14.81 -12.40 9.84
CA ASP A 128 13.84 -13.45 10.18
C ASP A 128 13.79 -14.59 9.15
N TYR A 129 14.20 -14.33 7.90
CA TYR A 129 14.15 -15.30 6.80
C TYR A 129 15.50 -15.92 6.44
N LEU A 130 16.59 -15.47 7.07
CA LEU A 130 17.87 -16.15 6.93
C LEU A 130 17.91 -17.33 7.90
N PRO A 131 18.18 -18.56 7.41
CA PRO A 131 18.41 -19.68 8.30
C PRO A 131 19.68 -19.39 9.10
N SER A 132 19.52 -19.24 10.41
CA SER A 132 20.57 -19.54 11.39
C SER A 132 21.01 -20.99 11.26
#